data_AF-A0A3C1TMQ6-F1
#
_entry.id   AF-A0A3C1TMQ6-F1
#
_cell.length_a   1.000
_cell.length_b   1.000
_cell.length_c   1.000
_cell.angle_alpha   90.00
_cell.angle_beta   90.00
_cell.angle_gamma   90.00
#
_symmetry.space_group_name_H-M   'P 1'
#
loop_
_entity.id
_entity.type
_entity.pdbx_description
1 polymer ?
#
loop_
_entity_poly.entity_id
_entity_poly.type
_entity_poly.pdbx_seq_one_letter_code
_entity_poly.pdbx_strand_id
1 'polypeptide(L)'
;MSSPESSYEQQLQIETERIIKEWKKNPVYLASTSSFRKEGLEKLGFEDVRTESVPDARERETHKKYDDNFAPNFIDKKGRGHTQDISRAKLQAIKVPLDCFGVAIDTMPYRYVKNSDYGKDQGFGSYWRAEPMNKPETLDNAKAEVINTFLLLTRNYLRSMAMKRIYVPEGGYSDDYLAPFNGGMNPEITVEVITSIAFKIPGSDKIENYPVDVRLLPKKIYQLAKAIFSEMEKELKPGQNVSDGYDYILDELEVEDLRRRVLNGKELEEYFMEMANDIFAIMIKEGAKPTKISGGINYGSKAVRDYLNMDEMLFSGSDMEDGIYLGFPQKNIERIINKRARSVALENL
;
A
#
# COMPACT_ATOMS: atom_id res chain seq x y z
N MET A 1 2.87 -50.38 -7.27
CA MET A 1 2.58 -50.19 -5.83
C MET A 1 2.80 -48.72 -5.55
N SER A 2 1.73 -47.97 -5.26
CA SER A 2 1.81 -46.57 -4.84
C SER A 2 2.58 -46.51 -3.51
N SER A 3 3.50 -45.56 -3.34
CA SER A 3 4.20 -45.41 -2.06
C SER A 3 3.21 -45.05 -0.96
N PRO A 4 3.41 -45.49 0.30
CA PRO A 4 2.56 -45.12 1.42
C PRO A 4 2.36 -43.60 1.57
N GLU A 5 3.38 -42.82 1.22
CA GLU A 5 3.34 -41.35 1.17
C GLU A 5 2.31 -40.82 0.16
N SER A 6 2.08 -41.53 -0.96
CA SER A 6 1.07 -41.12 -1.94
C SER A 6 -0.35 -41.35 -1.43
N SER A 7 -0.58 -42.32 -0.53
CA SER A 7 -1.90 -42.59 0.04
C SER A 7 -2.28 -41.58 1.12
N TYR A 8 -1.31 -41.16 1.94
CA TYR A 8 -1.54 -40.19 3.01
C TYR A 8 -1.83 -38.79 2.44
N GLU A 9 -1.02 -38.32 1.49
CA GLU A 9 -1.25 -37.02 0.84
C GLU A 9 -2.59 -36.97 0.09
N GLN A 10 -3.02 -38.09 -0.53
CA GLN A 10 -4.34 -38.18 -1.16
C GLN A 10 -5.47 -38.07 -0.13
N GLN A 11 -5.38 -38.75 1.01
CA GLN A 11 -6.37 -38.64 2.08
C GLN A 11 -6.44 -37.22 2.66
N LEU A 12 -5.27 -36.60 2.88
CA LEU A 12 -5.18 -35.23 3.35
C LEU A 12 -5.82 -34.25 2.37
N GLN A 13 -5.60 -34.42 1.07
CA GLN A 13 -6.22 -33.57 0.04
C GLN A 13 -7.74 -33.73 0.01
N ILE A 14 -8.26 -34.96 0.07
CA ILE A 14 -9.70 -35.24 0.12
C ILE A 14 -10.34 -34.58 1.35
N GLU A 15 -9.73 -34.73 2.52
CA GLU A 15 -10.25 -34.14 3.76
C GLU A 15 -10.18 -32.61 3.74
N THR A 16 -9.10 -32.04 3.18
CA THR A 16 -8.96 -30.59 2.97
C THR A 16 -10.10 -30.06 2.10
N GLU A 17 -10.38 -30.70 0.96
CA GLU A 17 -11.46 -30.32 0.06
C GLU A 17 -12.85 -30.44 0.71
N ARG A 18 -13.05 -31.51 1.51
CA ARG A 18 -14.28 -31.71 2.29
C ARG A 18 -14.52 -30.55 3.25
N ILE A 19 -13.51 -30.17 4.03
CA ILE A 19 -13.57 -29.06 4.98
C ILE A 19 -13.88 -27.74 4.28
N ILE A 20 -13.17 -27.42 3.17
CA ILE A 20 -13.43 -26.19 2.41
C ILE A 20 -14.87 -26.15 1.89
N LYS A 21 -15.37 -27.28 1.38
CA LYS A 21 -16.75 -27.38 0.88
C LYS A 21 -17.78 -27.16 2.00
N GLU A 22 -17.52 -27.70 3.18
CA GLU A 22 -18.37 -27.49 4.36
C GLU A 22 -18.35 -26.02 4.80
N TRP A 23 -17.16 -25.44 4.90
CA TRP A 23 -16.96 -24.03 5.24
C TRP A 23 -17.65 -23.05 4.28
N LYS A 24 -17.68 -23.37 2.97
CA LYS A 24 -18.35 -22.56 1.96
C LYS A 24 -19.89 -22.60 2.03
N LYS A 25 -20.45 -23.67 2.61
CA LYS A 25 -21.89 -23.83 2.83
C LYS A 25 -22.37 -23.15 4.10
N ASN A 26 -21.50 -23.00 5.09
CA ASN A 26 -21.85 -22.32 6.34
C ASN A 26 -21.91 -20.80 6.13
N PRO A 27 -22.73 -20.08 6.92
CA PRO A 27 -22.77 -18.63 6.87
C PRO A 27 -21.40 -18.00 7.16
N VAL A 28 -21.05 -17.00 6.35
CA VAL A 28 -19.89 -16.12 6.56
C VAL A 28 -20.38 -14.79 7.08
N TYR A 29 -19.84 -14.35 8.21
CA TYR A 29 -20.07 -13.04 8.79
C TYR A 29 -18.94 -12.11 8.38
N LEU A 30 -19.24 -11.18 7.47
CA LEU A 30 -18.34 -10.13 7.02
C LEU A 30 -18.54 -8.87 7.89
N ALA A 31 -17.53 -8.48 8.66
CA ALA A 31 -17.50 -7.26 9.46
C ALA A 31 -17.25 -6.01 8.59
N SER A 32 -18.13 -5.79 7.62
CA SER A 32 -18.06 -4.67 6.68
C SER A 32 -19.40 -4.52 5.96
N THR A 33 -19.79 -3.28 5.66
CA THR A 33 -20.93 -2.96 4.78
C THR A 33 -20.51 -2.84 3.30
N SER A 34 -19.29 -3.21 2.95
CA SER A 34 -18.77 -3.13 1.58
C SER A 34 -19.39 -4.20 0.68
N SER A 35 -20.21 -3.80 -0.28
CA SER A 35 -20.77 -4.70 -1.30
C SER A 35 -19.68 -5.39 -2.11
N PHE A 36 -18.62 -4.66 -2.46
CA PHE A 36 -17.48 -5.20 -3.19
C PHE A 36 -16.82 -6.39 -2.46
N ARG A 37 -16.62 -6.30 -1.14
CA ARG A 37 -16.03 -7.39 -0.34
C ARG A 37 -17.00 -8.56 -0.17
N LYS A 38 -18.30 -8.28 -0.08
CA LYS A 38 -19.35 -9.29 -0.07
C LYS A 38 -19.34 -10.10 -1.37
N GLU A 39 -19.45 -9.42 -2.51
CA GLU A 39 -19.39 -10.01 -3.84
C GLU A 39 -18.09 -10.79 -4.07
N GLY A 40 -16.98 -10.28 -3.52
CA GLY A 40 -15.70 -10.98 -3.52
C GLY A 40 -15.76 -12.34 -2.81
N LEU A 41 -16.36 -12.42 -1.62
CA LEU A 41 -16.55 -13.69 -0.91
C LEU A 41 -17.53 -14.62 -1.63
N GLU A 42 -18.59 -14.08 -2.21
CA GLU A 42 -19.53 -14.87 -3.01
C GLU A 42 -18.86 -15.49 -4.24
N LYS A 43 -17.98 -14.74 -4.92
CA LYS A 43 -17.15 -15.26 -6.04
C LYS A 43 -16.18 -16.36 -5.61
N LEU A 44 -15.77 -16.39 -4.35
CA LEU A 44 -14.99 -17.50 -3.78
C LEU A 44 -15.84 -18.75 -3.54
N GLY A 45 -17.16 -18.69 -3.75
CA GLY A 45 -18.09 -19.79 -3.60
C GLY A 45 -18.68 -19.91 -2.20
N PHE A 46 -18.63 -18.87 -1.36
CA PHE A 46 -19.41 -18.83 -0.12
C PHE A 46 -20.88 -18.58 -0.44
N GLU A 47 -21.76 -19.46 0.04
CA GLU A 47 -23.18 -19.49 -0.34
C GLU A 47 -24.04 -18.46 0.42
N ASP A 48 -23.68 -18.15 1.67
CA ASP A 48 -24.41 -17.21 2.54
C ASP A 48 -23.44 -16.19 3.19
N VAL A 49 -23.26 -15.04 2.54
CA VAL A 49 -22.42 -13.94 3.04
C VAL A 49 -23.28 -12.87 3.71
N ARG A 50 -23.21 -12.81 5.04
CA ARG A 50 -23.93 -11.88 5.91
C ARG A 50 -23.02 -10.71 6.28
N THR A 51 -23.47 -9.49 6.00
CA THR A 51 -22.72 -8.27 6.32
C THR A 51 -23.17 -7.71 7.67
N GLU A 52 -22.22 -7.47 8.55
CA GLU A 52 -22.43 -6.82 9.84
C GLU A 52 -21.76 -5.44 9.84
N SER A 53 -22.50 -4.42 10.27
CA SER A 53 -21.95 -3.07 10.41
C SER A 53 -21.06 -2.99 11.65
N VAL A 54 -19.85 -2.46 11.49
CA VAL A 54 -18.94 -2.18 12.61
C VAL A 54 -19.08 -0.71 13.00
N PRO A 55 -19.21 -0.37 14.29
CA PRO A 55 -19.25 1.01 14.73
C PRO A 55 -17.98 1.78 14.35
N ASP A 56 -18.12 2.91 13.65
CA ASP A 56 -17.02 3.81 13.27
C ASP A 56 -16.18 4.29 14.47
N ALA A 57 -16.77 4.28 15.68
CA ALA A 57 -16.07 4.63 16.91
C ALA A 57 -14.89 3.70 17.21
N ARG A 58 -15.01 2.40 16.92
CA ARG A 58 -13.93 1.43 17.16
C ARG A 58 -12.77 1.56 16.17
N GLU A 59 -13.08 1.85 14.90
CA GLU A 59 -12.06 2.18 13.89
C GLU A 59 -11.31 3.46 14.34
N ARG A 60 -12.04 4.50 14.75
CA ARG A 60 -11.47 5.76 15.26
C ARG A 60 -10.64 5.60 16.53
N GLU A 61 -11.08 4.81 17.51
CA GLU A 61 -10.29 4.52 18.72
C GLU A 61 -9.00 3.79 18.40
N THR A 62 -9.03 2.88 17.43
CA THR A 62 -7.83 2.16 16.99
C THR A 62 -6.89 3.12 16.28
N HIS A 63 -7.40 3.98 15.38
CA HIS A 63 -6.61 5.04 14.73
C HIS A 63 -5.96 5.99 15.74
N LYS A 64 -6.70 6.47 16.76
CA LYS A 64 -6.15 7.35 17.80
C LYS A 64 -4.94 6.76 18.53
N LYS A 65 -4.91 5.44 18.76
CA LYS A 65 -3.73 4.79 19.37
C LYS A 65 -2.47 4.94 18.53
N TYR A 66 -2.60 5.09 17.21
CA TYR A 66 -1.47 5.32 16.32
C TYR A 66 -1.19 6.81 16.14
N ASP A 67 -2.22 7.67 16.09
CA ASP A 67 -2.06 9.12 15.97
C ASP A 67 -1.45 9.74 17.24
N ASP A 68 -1.91 9.33 18.44
CA ASP A 68 -1.46 9.85 19.73
C ASP A 68 -0.08 9.29 20.15
N ASN A 69 0.30 8.11 19.64
CA ASN A 69 1.63 7.53 19.82
C ASN A 69 2.54 7.74 18.61
N PHE A 70 2.20 8.65 17.70
CA PHE A 70 3.06 9.07 16.59
C PHE A 70 4.22 9.96 17.08
N ALA A 71 4.82 9.59 18.22
CA ALA A 71 6.20 9.92 18.50
C ALA A 71 7.05 9.31 17.36
N PRO A 72 8.13 9.97 16.94
CA PRO A 72 9.00 9.62 15.81
C PRO A 72 9.82 8.33 16.01
N ASN A 73 9.31 7.40 16.82
CA ASN A 73 9.96 6.20 17.24
C ASN A 73 9.48 5.01 16.38
N PHE A 74 10.35 4.64 15.44
CA PHE A 74 10.44 3.31 14.84
C PHE A 74 9.18 2.82 14.12
N ILE A 75 9.10 3.10 12.82
CA ILE A 75 8.40 2.18 11.89
C ILE A 75 9.34 1.00 11.61
N ASP A 76 9.64 0.24 12.66
CA ASP A 76 10.12 -1.14 12.51
C ASP A 76 8.90 -1.97 12.15
N LYS A 77 8.75 -2.45 10.90
CA LYS A 77 7.76 -3.48 10.47
C LYS A 77 6.28 -3.28 10.90
N LYS A 78 5.93 -2.16 11.56
CA LYS A 78 4.72 -1.93 12.37
C LYS A 78 3.62 -1.17 11.63
N GLY A 79 3.91 -0.61 10.44
CA GLY A 79 2.85 -0.12 9.54
C GLY A 79 1.84 -1.24 9.20
N ARG A 80 2.32 -2.48 9.10
CA ARG A 80 1.46 -3.67 8.97
C ARG A 80 0.54 -3.87 10.17
N GLY A 81 1.02 -3.55 11.37
CA GLY A 81 0.27 -3.67 12.63
C GLY A 81 -1.00 -2.83 12.67
N HIS A 82 -0.99 -1.63 12.08
CA HIS A 82 -2.16 -0.73 12.11
C HIS A 82 -3.38 -1.31 11.40
N THR A 83 -3.24 -1.70 10.13
CA THR A 83 -4.35 -2.33 9.39
C THR A 83 -4.75 -3.69 9.99
N GLN A 84 -3.80 -4.41 10.59
CA GLN A 84 -4.09 -5.68 11.28
C GLN A 84 -4.92 -5.45 12.54
N ASP A 85 -4.56 -4.47 13.36
CA ASP A 85 -5.29 -4.18 14.59
C ASP A 85 -6.69 -3.65 14.29
N ILE A 86 -6.86 -2.84 13.23
CA ILE A 86 -8.18 -2.43 12.74
C ILE A 86 -9.01 -3.62 12.25
N SER A 87 -8.46 -4.47 11.37
CA SER A 87 -9.23 -5.62 10.86
C SER A 87 -9.60 -6.60 11.96
N ARG A 88 -8.71 -6.82 12.94
CA ARG A 88 -9.01 -7.62 14.14
C ARG A 88 -10.10 -7.00 14.98
N ALA A 89 -9.99 -5.70 15.29
CA ALA A 89 -10.97 -4.98 16.10
C ALA A 89 -12.35 -4.97 15.44
N LYS A 90 -12.42 -4.86 14.11
CA LYS A 90 -13.65 -5.02 13.31
C LYS A 90 -14.29 -6.37 13.53
N LEU A 91 -13.52 -7.45 13.40
CA LEU A 91 -14.05 -8.80 13.59
C LEU A 91 -14.49 -9.06 15.03
N GLN A 92 -13.76 -8.54 16.02
CA GLN A 92 -14.10 -8.62 17.45
C GLN A 92 -15.35 -7.80 17.83
N ALA A 93 -15.79 -6.88 16.97
CA ALA A 93 -16.98 -6.05 17.22
C ALA A 93 -18.29 -6.74 16.88
N ILE A 94 -18.24 -7.81 16.09
CA ILE A 94 -19.43 -8.53 15.64
C ILE A 94 -19.51 -9.90 16.31
N LYS A 95 -20.73 -10.40 16.49
CA LYS A 95 -20.95 -11.73 17.08
C LYS A 95 -20.91 -12.78 15.96
N VAL A 96 -19.82 -13.54 15.89
CA VAL A 96 -19.68 -14.66 14.96
C VAL A 96 -19.94 -15.98 15.71
N PRO A 97 -21.00 -16.73 15.35
CA PRO A 97 -21.27 -18.06 15.90
C PRO A 97 -20.06 -19.00 15.75
N LEU A 98 -19.93 -19.97 16.65
CA LEU A 98 -18.76 -20.85 16.72
C LEU A 98 -18.60 -21.71 15.45
N ASP A 99 -19.69 -22.09 14.81
CA ASP A 99 -19.76 -22.92 13.60
C ASP A 99 -19.65 -22.12 12.28
N CYS A 100 -19.53 -20.79 12.38
CA CYS A 100 -19.55 -19.89 11.23
C CYS A 100 -18.19 -19.27 10.95
N PHE A 101 -17.99 -18.84 9.69
CA PHE A 101 -16.83 -18.05 9.31
C PHE A 101 -16.99 -16.60 9.73
N GLY A 102 -15.92 -16.01 10.25
CA GLY A 102 -15.82 -14.58 10.48
C GLY A 102 -14.72 -13.97 9.62
N VAL A 103 -15.02 -12.88 8.92
CA VAL A 103 -14.07 -12.17 8.06
C VAL A 103 -14.14 -10.68 8.31
N ALA A 104 -12.99 -10.04 8.45
CA ALA A 104 -12.87 -8.59 8.40
C ALA A 104 -11.67 -8.20 7.55
N ILE A 105 -11.82 -7.14 6.76
CA ILE A 105 -10.75 -6.64 5.91
C ILE A 105 -10.58 -5.14 6.16
N ASP A 106 -9.33 -4.71 6.26
CA ASP A 106 -8.97 -3.31 6.32
C ASP A 106 -7.88 -3.00 5.31
N THR A 107 -7.94 -1.83 4.67
CA THR A 107 -7.02 -1.45 3.60
C THR A 107 -6.63 0.01 3.77
N MET A 108 -5.33 0.27 3.79
CA MET A 108 -4.79 1.61 3.94
C MET A 108 -3.60 1.83 3.01
N PRO A 109 -3.61 2.92 2.23
CA PRO A 109 -2.41 3.39 1.56
C PRO A 109 -1.50 4.11 2.56
N TYR A 110 -0.21 3.91 2.35
CA TYR A 110 0.89 4.56 3.05
C TYR A 110 1.78 5.21 2.01
N ARG A 111 2.22 6.44 2.30
CA ARG A 111 3.29 7.09 1.56
C ARG A 111 4.60 6.96 2.33
N TYR A 112 5.66 6.55 1.65
CA TYR A 112 6.99 6.46 2.25
C TYR A 112 7.79 7.74 2.02
N VAL A 113 8.27 8.32 3.12
CA VAL A 113 9.10 9.52 3.14
C VAL A 113 10.44 9.15 3.75
N LYS A 114 11.53 9.33 2.99
CA LYS A 114 12.87 9.27 3.57
C LYS A 114 13.11 10.58 4.30
N ASN A 115 13.07 10.56 5.64
CA ASN A 115 13.43 11.72 6.43
C ASN A 115 14.91 11.62 6.81
N SER A 116 15.75 12.42 6.17
CA SER A 116 17.19 12.49 6.48
C SER A 116 17.54 13.54 7.53
N ASP A 117 16.57 14.34 7.97
CA ASP A 117 16.80 15.44 8.91
C ASP A 117 16.24 15.12 10.31
N TYR A 118 15.36 14.12 10.39
CA TYR A 118 14.96 13.53 11.68
C TYR A 118 16.09 12.66 12.24
N GLY A 119 16.76 13.16 13.27
CA GLY A 119 17.69 12.36 14.07
C GLY A 119 19.18 12.55 13.77
N LYS A 120 19.56 13.45 12.83
CA LYS A 120 20.98 13.86 12.67
C LYS A 120 21.57 14.36 13.99
N ASP A 121 20.79 15.13 14.75
CA ASP A 121 21.21 15.66 16.06
C ASP A 121 21.19 14.60 17.19
N GLN A 122 20.65 13.40 16.92
CA GLN A 122 20.51 12.31 17.88
C GLN A 122 21.26 11.03 17.44
N GLY A 123 22.13 11.10 16.42
CA GLY A 123 22.93 9.97 15.95
C GLY A 123 22.13 8.87 15.22
N PHE A 124 20.90 9.18 14.84
CA PHE A 124 20.01 8.28 14.15
C PHE A 124 20.21 8.47 12.62
N GLY A 125 20.39 7.37 11.86
CA GLY A 125 20.68 7.38 10.42
C GLY A 125 19.52 7.89 9.54
N SER A 126 19.57 7.72 8.22
CA SER A 126 18.40 8.06 7.39
C SER A 126 17.26 7.06 7.61
N TYR A 127 16.05 7.50 7.98
CA TYR A 127 14.88 6.62 8.20
C TYR A 127 13.80 6.78 7.14
N TRP A 128 13.04 5.70 6.95
CA TRP A 128 11.82 5.67 6.16
C TRP A 128 10.61 5.83 7.08
N ARG A 129 9.85 6.92 6.91
CA ARG A 129 8.57 7.12 7.56
C ARG A 129 7.45 6.69 6.61
N ALA A 130 6.67 5.68 6.97
CA ALA A 130 5.39 5.38 6.34
C ALA A 130 4.31 6.26 7.00
N GLU A 131 3.68 7.14 6.23
CA GLU A 131 2.56 7.95 6.71
C GLU A 131 1.25 7.37 6.19
N PRO A 132 0.31 6.96 7.07
CA PRO A 132 -1.00 6.50 6.63
C PRO A 132 -1.76 7.63 5.95
N MET A 133 -2.43 7.33 4.84
CA MET A 133 -3.28 8.27 4.14
C MET A 133 -4.73 8.09 4.61
N ASN A 134 -5.30 9.12 5.24
CA ASN A 134 -6.62 9.04 5.85
C ASN A 134 -7.76 9.16 4.83
N LYS A 135 -8.97 8.76 5.23
CA LYS A 135 -10.20 9.00 4.45
C LYS A 135 -10.55 10.49 4.53
N PRO A 136 -10.62 11.21 3.40
CA PRO A 136 -10.91 12.64 3.41
C PRO A 136 -12.40 12.89 3.66
N GLU A 137 -12.71 13.86 4.54
CA GLU A 137 -14.09 14.21 4.90
C GLU A 137 -14.82 14.99 3.79
N THR A 138 -14.08 15.77 3.00
CA THR A 138 -14.59 16.62 1.91
C THR A 138 -13.86 16.33 0.62
N LEU A 139 -14.44 16.75 -0.52
CA LEU A 139 -13.77 16.62 -1.81
C LEU A 139 -12.50 17.46 -1.88
N ASP A 140 -12.50 18.66 -1.27
CA ASP A 140 -11.33 19.54 -1.22
C ASP A 140 -10.21 18.91 -0.40
N ASN A 141 -10.53 18.29 0.75
CA ASN A 141 -9.55 17.53 1.53
C ASN A 141 -9.01 16.34 0.73
N ALA A 142 -9.85 15.70 -0.09
CA ALA A 142 -9.41 14.62 -0.96
C ALA A 142 -8.40 15.14 -2.00
N LYS A 143 -8.69 16.26 -2.66
CA LYS A 143 -7.76 16.88 -3.64
C LYS A 143 -6.44 17.28 -2.97
N ALA A 144 -6.52 17.95 -1.82
CA ALA A 144 -5.35 18.36 -1.06
C ALA A 144 -4.47 17.16 -0.70
N GLU A 145 -5.05 16.03 -0.29
CA GLU A 145 -4.31 14.82 0.03
C GLU A 145 -3.60 14.21 -1.19
N VAL A 146 -4.26 14.20 -2.36
CA VAL A 146 -3.66 13.76 -3.63
C VAL A 146 -2.48 14.64 -4.01
N ILE A 147 -2.68 15.96 -4.01
CA ILE A 147 -1.67 16.94 -4.36
C ILE A 147 -0.47 16.84 -3.43
N ASN A 148 -0.71 16.81 -2.11
CA ASN A 148 0.34 16.66 -1.11
C ASN A 148 1.15 15.37 -1.33
N THR A 149 0.45 14.26 -1.62
CA THR A 149 1.11 12.98 -1.93
C THR A 149 2.00 13.11 -3.17
N PHE A 150 1.52 13.71 -4.26
CA PHE A 150 2.31 13.85 -5.49
C PHE A 150 3.49 14.82 -5.33
N LEU A 151 3.31 15.92 -4.62
CA LEU A 151 4.39 16.86 -4.26
C LEU A 151 5.48 16.13 -3.46
N LEU A 152 5.07 15.39 -2.44
CA LEU A 152 5.99 14.66 -1.56
C LEU A 152 6.76 13.58 -2.33
N LEU A 153 6.08 12.80 -3.17
CA LEU A 153 6.72 11.79 -4.01
C LEU A 153 7.73 12.46 -4.97
N THR A 154 7.33 13.53 -5.65
CA THR A 154 8.20 14.29 -6.57
C THR A 154 9.45 14.83 -5.89
N ARG A 155 9.28 15.53 -4.75
CA ARG A 155 10.39 16.08 -3.97
C ARG A 155 11.37 15.01 -3.55
N ASN A 156 10.87 13.88 -3.04
CA ASN A 156 11.71 12.77 -2.63
C ASN A 156 12.44 12.11 -3.82
N TYR A 157 11.80 12.01 -4.99
CA TYR A 157 12.45 11.46 -6.19
C TYR A 157 13.60 12.36 -6.62
N LEU A 158 13.37 13.68 -6.68
CA LEU A 158 14.41 14.67 -6.96
C LEU A 158 15.58 14.52 -5.98
N ARG A 159 15.30 14.37 -4.67
CA ARG A 159 16.32 14.15 -3.63
C ARG A 159 17.14 12.92 -3.87
N SER A 160 16.47 11.85 -4.25
CA SER A 160 17.14 10.59 -4.46
C SER A 160 18.02 10.58 -5.70
N MET A 161 17.59 11.25 -6.78
CA MET A 161 18.41 11.43 -7.98
C MET A 161 19.63 12.33 -7.71
N ALA A 162 19.44 13.42 -6.96
CA ALA A 162 20.54 14.29 -6.55
C ALA A 162 21.58 13.55 -5.71
N MET A 163 21.14 12.80 -4.69
CA MET A 163 22.05 11.97 -3.87
C MET A 163 22.85 11.00 -4.74
N LYS A 164 22.22 10.26 -5.65
CA LYS A 164 22.94 9.32 -6.55
C LYS A 164 24.07 10.00 -7.34
N ARG A 165 23.96 11.30 -7.62
CA ARG A 165 24.95 12.06 -8.38
C ARG A 165 26.08 12.64 -7.52
N ILE A 166 25.77 13.11 -6.30
CA ILE A 166 26.75 13.64 -5.33
C ILE A 166 27.80 12.59 -4.95
N TYR A 167 27.39 11.31 -4.89
CA TYR A 167 28.28 10.21 -4.51
C TYR A 167 29.16 9.68 -5.66
N VAL A 168 29.25 10.37 -6.80
CA VAL A 168 30.18 10.05 -7.91
C VAL A 168 31.32 11.07 -7.91
N PRO A 169 32.50 10.79 -7.33
CA PRO A 169 33.64 11.72 -7.35
C PRO A 169 34.38 11.66 -8.69
N GLU A 170 35.11 12.72 -8.99
CA GLU A 170 35.85 12.98 -10.24
C GLU A 170 36.93 11.94 -10.62
N GLY A 171 37.16 10.90 -9.80
CA GLY A 171 38.15 9.85 -10.06
C GLY A 171 37.59 8.47 -10.42
N GLY A 172 36.25 8.29 -10.42
CA GLY A 172 35.63 6.97 -10.50
C GLY A 172 35.87 6.12 -9.23
N TYR A 173 34.92 5.25 -8.89
CA TYR A 173 35.08 4.28 -7.80
C TYR A 173 35.15 2.85 -8.31
N SER A 174 35.82 2.00 -7.53
CA SER A 174 35.67 0.55 -7.63
C SER A 174 34.21 0.17 -7.37
N ASP A 175 33.75 -0.89 -8.05
CA ASP A 175 32.36 -1.37 -8.03
C ASP A 175 31.78 -1.58 -6.62
N ASP A 176 32.62 -1.72 -5.59
CA ASP A 176 32.24 -1.95 -4.20
C ASP A 176 31.58 -0.75 -3.49
N TYR A 177 31.94 0.50 -3.84
CA TYR A 177 31.33 1.71 -3.24
C TYR A 177 29.98 2.06 -3.87
N LEU A 178 29.82 1.69 -5.15
CA LEU A 178 28.55 1.78 -5.84
C LEU A 178 27.66 0.56 -5.57
N ALA A 179 28.16 -0.55 -5.02
CA ALA A 179 27.39 -1.78 -4.78
C ALA A 179 26.08 -1.60 -3.98
N PRO A 180 25.95 -0.70 -2.98
CA PRO A 180 24.66 -0.43 -2.34
C PRO A 180 23.67 0.30 -3.28
N PHE A 181 24.17 1.09 -4.23
CA PHE A 181 23.39 1.88 -5.20
C PHE A 181 23.13 1.15 -6.55
N ASN A 182 24.07 0.31 -6.98
CA ASN A 182 24.01 -0.58 -8.14
C ASN A 182 23.34 -1.92 -7.80
N GLY A 183 23.38 -2.35 -6.54
CA GLY A 183 22.71 -3.54 -6.00
C GLY A 183 21.23 -3.35 -5.67
N GLY A 184 20.57 -2.33 -6.24
CA GLY A 184 19.12 -2.21 -6.18
C GLY A 184 18.53 -1.27 -5.12
N MET A 185 19.31 -0.39 -4.46
CA MET A 185 18.73 0.81 -3.82
C MET A 185 18.32 1.82 -4.90
N ASN A 186 17.36 1.43 -5.74
CA ASN A 186 16.46 2.43 -6.28
C ASN A 186 15.71 3.04 -5.10
N PRO A 187 15.58 4.38 -5.03
CA PRO A 187 14.82 5.00 -3.97
C PRO A 187 13.38 4.48 -4.05
N GLU A 188 13.01 3.59 -3.12
CA GLU A 188 11.66 3.02 -3.02
C GLU A 188 10.70 4.06 -2.43
N ILE A 189 10.61 5.22 -3.08
CA ILE A 189 9.55 6.19 -2.85
C ILE A 189 8.34 5.62 -3.57
N THR A 190 7.45 5.03 -2.79
CA THR A 190 6.29 4.29 -3.30
C THR A 190 5.07 4.64 -2.49
N VAL A 191 3.91 4.41 -3.11
CA VAL A 191 2.67 4.26 -2.36
C VAL A 191 2.54 2.78 -2.06
N GLU A 192 2.58 2.39 -0.79
CA GLU A 192 2.30 1.01 -0.39
C GLU A 192 0.87 0.91 0.10
N VAL A 193 0.16 -0.08 -0.38
CA VAL A 193 -1.22 -0.35 -0.04
C VAL A 193 -1.20 -1.62 0.77
N ILE A 194 -1.49 -1.51 2.06
CA ILE A 194 -1.54 -2.65 2.95
C ILE A 194 -3.00 -3.01 3.16
N THR A 195 -3.36 -4.24 2.78
CA THR A 195 -4.64 -4.86 3.06
C THR A 195 -4.45 -5.95 4.09
N SER A 196 -5.07 -5.82 5.25
CA SER A 196 -5.05 -6.82 6.31
C SER A 196 -6.37 -7.55 6.42
N ILE A 197 -6.30 -8.87 6.52
CA ILE A 197 -7.45 -9.75 6.60
C ILE A 197 -7.44 -10.43 7.97
N ALA A 198 -8.52 -10.30 8.73
CA ALA A 198 -8.75 -11.06 9.95
C ALA A 198 -9.76 -12.18 9.67
N PHE A 199 -9.45 -13.39 10.14
CA PHE A 199 -10.28 -14.58 10.02
C PHE A 199 -10.59 -15.19 11.38
N LYS A 200 -11.84 -15.61 11.55
CA LYS A 200 -12.28 -16.60 12.55
C LYS A 200 -12.80 -17.80 11.78
N ILE A 201 -12.19 -18.97 12.00
CA ILE A 201 -12.64 -20.22 11.37
C ILE A 201 -13.68 -20.94 12.25
N PRO A 202 -14.57 -21.75 11.67
CA PRO A 202 -15.49 -22.61 12.41
C PRO A 202 -14.76 -23.51 13.40
N GLY A 203 -15.34 -23.67 14.59
CA GLY A 203 -14.80 -24.46 15.70
C GLY A 203 -13.71 -23.77 16.51
N SER A 204 -13.34 -22.52 16.20
CA SER A 204 -12.28 -21.78 16.88
C SER A 204 -12.70 -20.37 17.25
N ASP A 205 -12.39 -19.94 18.48
CA ASP A 205 -12.54 -18.55 18.91
C ASP A 205 -11.30 -17.68 18.62
N LYS A 206 -10.24 -18.28 18.07
CA LYS A 206 -9.02 -17.56 17.72
C LYS A 206 -9.23 -16.74 16.45
N ILE A 207 -8.87 -15.46 16.52
CA ILE A 207 -8.80 -14.58 15.36
C ILE A 207 -7.35 -14.54 14.84
N GLU A 208 -7.18 -14.90 13.58
CA GLU A 208 -5.92 -14.87 12.86
C GLU A 208 -5.87 -13.68 11.91
N ASN A 209 -4.69 -13.07 11.73
CA ASN A 209 -4.52 -11.87 10.91
C ASN A 209 -3.41 -12.05 9.88
N TYR A 210 -3.70 -11.66 8.64
CA TYR A 210 -2.82 -11.82 7.49
C TYR A 210 -2.69 -10.48 6.76
N PRO A 211 -1.49 -9.86 6.75
CA PRO A 211 -1.24 -8.67 5.97
C PRO A 211 -0.90 -9.05 4.52
N VAL A 212 -1.37 -8.26 3.59
CA VAL A 212 -1.04 -8.33 2.16
C VAL A 212 -0.67 -6.94 1.71
N ASP A 213 0.59 -6.75 1.35
CA ASP A 213 1.16 -5.49 0.90
C ASP A 213 1.34 -5.45 -0.62
N VAL A 214 0.99 -4.32 -1.22
CA VAL A 214 1.25 -4.01 -2.63
C VAL A 214 1.96 -2.68 -2.71
N ARG A 215 3.15 -2.65 -3.32
CA ARG A 215 3.84 -1.40 -3.60
C ARG A 215 3.54 -0.93 -5.01
N LEU A 216 3.04 0.29 -5.10
CA LEU A 216 2.70 0.97 -6.34
C LEU A 216 3.74 2.05 -6.63
N LEU A 217 4.22 2.04 -7.87
CA LEU A 217 5.15 3.03 -8.38
C LEU A 217 4.41 3.94 -9.38
N PRO A 218 4.04 5.17 -9.01
CA PRO A 218 3.44 6.11 -9.94
C PRO A 218 4.50 6.59 -10.96
N LYS A 219 4.73 5.82 -12.04
CA LYS A 219 5.78 6.10 -13.03
C LYS A 219 5.61 7.49 -13.65
N LYS A 220 4.38 7.99 -13.82
CA LYS A 220 4.12 9.35 -14.31
C LYS A 220 4.74 10.43 -13.42
N ILE A 221 4.69 10.26 -12.09
CA ILE A 221 5.30 11.17 -11.12
C ILE A 221 6.84 11.06 -11.17
N TYR A 222 7.36 9.83 -11.29
CA TYR A 222 8.79 9.60 -11.46
C TYR A 222 9.34 10.22 -12.75
N GLN A 223 8.62 10.09 -13.87
CA GLN A 223 8.98 10.67 -15.16
C GLN A 223 9.02 12.21 -15.08
N LEU A 224 8.04 12.83 -14.43
CA LEU A 224 8.06 14.27 -14.17
C LEU A 224 9.28 14.68 -13.34
N ALA A 225 9.54 13.99 -12.22
CA ALA A 225 10.71 14.28 -11.39
C ALA A 225 12.01 14.16 -12.21
N LYS A 226 12.12 13.13 -13.06
CA LYS A 226 13.29 12.93 -13.94
C LYS A 226 13.45 14.09 -14.94
N ALA A 227 12.36 14.55 -15.55
CA ALA A 227 12.39 15.69 -16.46
C ALA A 227 12.84 16.98 -15.77
N ILE A 228 12.30 17.27 -14.57
CA ILE A 228 12.73 18.40 -13.74
C ILE A 228 14.22 18.29 -13.42
N PHE A 229 14.67 17.12 -12.98
CA PHE A 229 16.08 16.90 -12.66
C PHE A 229 16.98 17.14 -13.88
N SER A 230 16.61 16.65 -15.06
CA SER A 230 17.40 16.85 -16.27
C SER A 230 17.47 18.30 -16.76
N GLU A 231 16.46 19.13 -16.51
CA GLU A 231 16.58 20.57 -16.73
C GLU A 231 17.50 21.23 -15.71
N MET A 232 17.42 20.83 -14.43
CA MET A 232 18.35 21.31 -13.39
C MET A 232 19.80 21.01 -13.75
N GLU A 233 20.08 19.81 -14.28
CA GLU A 233 21.44 19.40 -14.68
C GLU A 233 22.06 20.30 -15.74
N LYS A 234 21.26 20.91 -16.62
CA LYS A 234 21.77 21.78 -17.69
C LYS A 234 22.25 23.13 -17.18
N GLU A 235 21.71 23.59 -16.05
CA GLU A 235 22.05 24.89 -15.44
C GLU A 235 23.26 24.79 -14.50
N LEU A 236 23.66 23.57 -14.11
CA LEU A 236 24.83 23.35 -13.26
C LEU A 236 26.11 23.69 -14.03
N LYS A 237 26.93 24.60 -13.49
CA LYS A 237 28.23 24.94 -14.08
C LYS A 237 29.23 23.80 -13.85
N PRO A 238 30.23 23.62 -14.74
CA PRO A 238 31.33 22.68 -14.49
C PRO A 238 31.99 22.94 -13.13
N GLY A 239 32.14 21.90 -12.31
CA GLY A 239 32.76 21.98 -10.99
C GLY A 239 31.84 22.42 -9.84
N GLN A 240 30.57 22.77 -10.09
CA GLN A 240 29.59 22.91 -9.01
C GLN A 240 29.17 21.52 -8.52
N ASN A 241 29.35 21.27 -7.22
CA ASN A 241 28.89 20.05 -6.61
C ASN A 241 27.36 20.05 -6.58
N VAL A 242 26.76 18.91 -6.93
CA VAL A 242 25.29 18.80 -7.00
C VAL A 242 24.68 19.02 -5.61
N SER A 243 25.41 18.76 -4.51
CA SER A 243 24.95 19.02 -3.14
C SER A 243 24.70 20.50 -2.88
N ASP A 244 25.63 21.35 -3.31
CA ASP A 244 25.64 22.78 -3.01
C ASP A 244 24.61 23.51 -3.87
N GLY A 245 24.41 23.03 -5.10
CA GLY A 245 23.26 23.41 -5.91
C GLY A 245 21.95 22.92 -5.31
N TYR A 246 21.88 21.68 -4.82
CA TYR A 246 20.64 21.03 -4.40
C TYR A 246 19.99 21.60 -3.13
N ASP A 247 20.78 21.90 -2.09
CA ASP A 247 20.24 22.51 -0.86
C ASP A 247 19.76 23.96 -1.12
N TYR A 248 20.46 24.71 -1.98
CA TYR A 248 20.05 26.06 -2.43
C TYR A 248 18.79 26.03 -3.32
N ILE A 249 18.70 25.06 -4.22
CA ILE A 249 17.63 24.86 -5.20
C ILE A 249 16.32 24.42 -4.51
N LEU A 250 16.37 23.56 -3.50
CA LEU A 250 15.15 23.17 -2.76
C LEU A 250 14.55 24.31 -1.93
N ASP A 251 15.37 25.22 -1.42
CA ASP A 251 14.95 26.21 -0.42
C ASP A 251 14.55 27.57 -1.02
N GLU A 252 15.10 28.00 -2.16
CA GLU A 252 14.84 29.37 -2.66
C GLU A 252 14.71 29.45 -4.20
N LEU A 253 13.50 29.73 -4.69
CA LEU A 253 13.16 30.42 -5.95
C LEU A 253 13.59 29.83 -7.34
N GLU A 254 14.68 29.09 -7.49
CA GLU A 254 15.20 28.68 -8.82
C GLU A 254 14.57 27.38 -9.36
N VAL A 255 14.03 26.52 -8.49
CA VAL A 255 13.32 25.32 -8.97
C VAL A 255 11.97 25.67 -9.56
N GLU A 256 11.30 26.72 -9.10
CA GLU A 256 9.94 27.01 -9.60
C GLU A 256 9.97 27.46 -11.08
N ASP A 257 10.97 28.25 -11.49
CA ASP A 257 11.16 28.59 -12.90
C ASP A 257 11.62 27.39 -13.76
N LEU A 258 12.43 26.48 -13.22
CA LEU A 258 12.77 25.21 -13.88
C LEU A 258 11.57 24.27 -14.00
N ARG A 259 10.74 24.18 -12.95
CA ARG A 259 9.46 23.43 -12.93
C ARG A 259 8.53 24.01 -13.98
N ARG A 260 8.35 25.33 -14.02
CA ARG A 260 7.55 26.01 -15.05
C ARG A 260 8.04 25.68 -16.45
N ARG A 261 9.35 25.63 -16.71
CA ARG A 261 9.87 25.22 -18.04
C ARG A 261 9.46 23.79 -18.42
N VAL A 262 9.56 22.83 -17.50
CA VAL A 262 9.10 21.44 -17.72
C VAL A 262 7.58 21.35 -17.85
N LEU A 263 6.86 22.23 -17.16
CA LEU A 263 5.40 22.23 -17.06
C LEU A 263 4.72 23.24 -17.99
N ASN A 264 5.41 23.74 -19.03
CA ASN A 264 4.89 24.71 -20.00
C ASN A 264 4.30 25.98 -19.36
N GLY A 265 4.97 26.52 -18.34
CA GLY A 265 4.63 27.74 -17.63
C GLY A 265 3.77 27.55 -16.38
N LYS A 266 3.34 26.33 -16.05
CA LYS A 266 2.50 26.05 -14.87
C LYS A 266 3.31 25.85 -13.60
N GLU A 267 2.72 26.24 -12.47
CA GLU A 267 3.20 25.84 -11.15
C GLU A 267 3.06 24.32 -10.96
N LEU A 268 3.93 23.73 -10.13
CA LEU A 268 3.85 22.30 -9.84
C LEU A 268 2.53 21.90 -9.15
N GLU A 269 2.01 22.78 -8.28
CA GLU A 269 0.72 22.57 -7.61
C GLU A 269 -0.45 22.62 -8.60
N GLU A 270 -0.43 23.55 -9.57
CA GLU A 270 -1.43 23.62 -10.63
C GLU A 270 -1.43 22.36 -11.49
N TYR A 271 -0.24 21.85 -11.85
CA TYR A 271 -0.12 20.60 -12.59
C TYR A 271 -0.70 19.40 -11.81
N PHE A 272 -0.41 19.30 -10.51
CA PHE A 272 -0.98 18.22 -9.69
C PHE A 272 -2.47 18.39 -9.41
N MET A 273 -2.98 19.62 -9.36
CA MET A 273 -4.41 19.89 -9.30
C MET A 273 -5.12 19.36 -10.55
N GLU A 274 -4.56 19.58 -11.74
CA GLU A 274 -5.09 19.02 -12.99
C GLU A 274 -5.08 17.49 -12.96
N MET A 275 -3.96 16.88 -12.53
CA MET A 275 -3.90 15.43 -12.36
C MET A 275 -4.93 14.89 -11.37
N ALA A 276 -5.13 15.56 -10.23
CA ALA A 276 -6.12 15.17 -9.24
C ALA A 276 -7.55 15.25 -9.81
N ASN A 277 -7.84 16.29 -10.59
CA ASN A 277 -9.14 16.44 -11.27
C ASN A 277 -9.37 15.33 -12.30
N ASP A 278 -8.36 14.97 -13.11
CA ASP A 278 -8.45 13.87 -14.08
C ASP A 278 -8.73 12.54 -13.37
N ILE A 279 -7.98 12.23 -12.30
CA ILE A 279 -8.17 11.01 -11.51
C ILE A 279 -9.57 10.97 -10.92
N PHE A 280 -10.07 12.09 -10.38
CA PHE A 280 -11.40 12.15 -9.80
C PHE A 280 -12.49 12.02 -10.87
N ALA A 281 -12.29 12.59 -12.06
CA ALA A 281 -13.21 12.40 -13.18
C ALA A 281 -13.31 10.93 -13.60
N ILE A 282 -12.17 10.22 -13.67
CA ILE A 282 -12.13 8.77 -13.91
C ILE A 282 -12.92 8.03 -12.82
N MET A 283 -12.62 8.29 -11.55
CA MET A 283 -13.24 7.63 -10.41
C MET A 283 -14.75 7.86 -10.33
N ILE A 284 -15.19 9.11 -10.55
CA ILE A 284 -16.62 9.47 -10.53
C ILE A 284 -17.36 8.77 -11.68
N LYS A 285 -16.76 8.69 -12.87
CA LYS A 285 -17.31 7.95 -14.01
C LYS A 285 -17.47 6.46 -13.71
N GLU A 286 -16.59 5.89 -12.89
CA GLU A 286 -16.66 4.50 -12.41
C GLU A 286 -17.57 4.33 -11.17
N GLY A 287 -18.24 5.39 -10.71
CA GLY A 287 -19.14 5.36 -9.56
C GLY A 287 -18.45 5.39 -8.19
N ALA A 288 -17.13 5.59 -8.14
CA ALA A 288 -16.39 5.72 -6.91
C ALA A 288 -16.57 7.11 -6.27
N LYS A 289 -16.50 7.16 -4.94
CA LYS A 289 -16.59 8.40 -4.15
C LYS A 289 -15.23 8.67 -3.49
N PRO A 290 -14.45 9.69 -3.93
CA PRO A 290 -13.13 9.99 -3.37
C PRO A 290 -13.12 10.13 -1.83
N THR A 291 -14.18 10.73 -1.26
CA THR A 291 -14.36 10.90 0.20
C THR A 291 -14.59 9.61 0.98
N LYS A 292 -14.75 8.47 0.30
CA LYS A 292 -14.90 7.15 0.92
C LYS A 292 -13.65 6.29 0.78
N ILE A 293 -12.58 6.84 0.21
CA ILE A 293 -11.35 6.12 -0.10
C ILE A 293 -10.19 6.76 0.66
N SER A 294 -9.47 5.96 1.42
CA SER A 294 -8.25 6.39 2.12
C SER A 294 -7.26 6.95 1.10
N GLY A 295 -6.75 8.17 1.33
CA GLY A 295 -5.87 8.85 0.38
C GLY A 295 -6.53 9.44 -0.85
N GLY A 296 -7.86 9.37 -0.97
CA GLY A 296 -8.64 10.03 -2.03
C GLY A 296 -8.55 9.39 -3.42
N ILE A 297 -7.63 8.46 -3.66
CA ILE A 297 -7.41 7.81 -4.96
C ILE A 297 -7.79 6.34 -4.88
N ASN A 298 -8.51 5.84 -5.90
CA ASN A 298 -8.71 4.40 -6.10
C ASN A 298 -7.66 3.83 -7.07
N TYR A 299 -6.46 3.47 -6.60
CA TYR A 299 -5.45 2.74 -7.40
C TYR A 299 -5.89 1.30 -7.82
N GLY A 300 -7.13 0.91 -7.57
CA GLY A 300 -7.76 -0.36 -7.95
C GLY A 300 -8.48 -0.23 -9.27
N SER A 301 -8.84 1.00 -9.63
CA SER A 301 -9.27 1.35 -10.97
C SER A 301 -8.11 1.13 -11.94
N LYS A 302 -8.33 0.25 -12.91
CA LYS A 302 -7.40 0.08 -14.03
C LYS A 302 -7.17 1.40 -14.75
N ALA A 303 -8.22 2.21 -14.96
CA ALA A 303 -8.10 3.49 -15.64
C ALA A 303 -7.24 4.50 -14.85
N VAL A 304 -7.35 4.53 -13.52
CA VAL A 304 -6.45 5.34 -12.68
C VAL A 304 -5.01 4.83 -12.74
N ARG A 305 -4.80 3.50 -12.71
CA ARG A 305 -3.45 2.92 -12.84
C ARG A 305 -2.83 3.23 -14.19
N ASP A 306 -3.58 3.05 -15.28
CA ASP A 306 -3.17 3.38 -16.64
C ASP A 306 -2.82 4.88 -16.72
N TYR A 307 -3.65 5.77 -16.15
CA TYR A 307 -3.39 7.22 -16.12
C TYR A 307 -2.08 7.59 -15.39
N LEU A 308 -1.76 6.86 -14.32
CA LEU A 308 -0.54 7.06 -13.52
C LEU A 308 0.67 6.25 -14.03
N ASN A 309 0.52 5.50 -15.13
CA ASN A 309 1.51 4.57 -15.68
C ASN A 309 1.98 3.53 -14.64
N MET A 310 1.05 2.94 -13.88
CA MET A 310 1.33 1.95 -12.83
C MET A 310 1.31 0.50 -13.35
N ASP A 311 2.04 0.24 -14.44
CA ASP A 311 1.97 -1.03 -15.17
C ASP A 311 2.62 -2.22 -14.43
N GLU A 312 3.43 -1.95 -13.39
CA GLU A 312 4.17 -2.97 -12.64
C GLU A 312 3.96 -2.75 -11.13
N MET A 313 3.37 -3.74 -10.45
CA MET A 313 3.39 -3.82 -8.99
C MET A 313 4.77 -4.37 -8.57
N LEU A 314 5.52 -3.60 -7.77
CA LEU A 314 6.93 -3.90 -7.48
C LEU A 314 7.13 -5.12 -6.56
N PHE A 315 6.10 -5.52 -5.81
CA PHE A 315 6.16 -6.69 -4.94
C PHE A 315 5.00 -7.62 -5.28
N SER A 316 5.33 -8.76 -5.89
CA SER A 316 4.44 -9.89 -6.08
C SER A 316 5.06 -11.12 -5.43
N GLY A 317 4.45 -11.58 -4.33
CA GLY A 317 4.36 -13.03 -4.16
C GLY A 317 3.45 -13.55 -5.26
N SER A 318 4.03 -13.81 -6.44
CA SER A 318 3.59 -14.51 -7.67
C SER A 318 2.14 -14.44 -8.20
N ASP A 319 1.13 -14.02 -7.44
CA ASP A 319 -0.27 -14.32 -7.75
C ASP A 319 -1.21 -13.15 -7.40
N MET A 320 -0.78 -11.91 -7.65
CA MET A 320 -1.54 -10.70 -7.28
C MET A 320 -2.35 -10.14 -8.45
N GLU A 321 -3.52 -10.72 -8.73
CA GLU A 321 -4.51 -10.12 -9.64
C GLU A 321 -5.47 -9.17 -8.88
N ASP A 322 -5.76 -8.02 -9.52
CA ASP A 322 -6.77 -6.94 -9.35
C ASP A 322 -7.47 -6.64 -8.00
N GLY A 323 -7.65 -7.60 -7.08
CA GLY A 323 -8.49 -7.46 -5.89
C GLY A 323 -7.82 -6.84 -4.65
N ILE A 324 -6.48 -6.88 -4.55
CA ILE A 324 -5.79 -6.46 -3.32
C ILE A 324 -6.02 -4.97 -3.03
N TYR A 325 -6.07 -4.17 -4.08
CA TYR A 325 -6.19 -2.74 -3.94
C TYR A 325 -7.59 -2.30 -3.47
N LEU A 326 -8.65 -2.89 -4.02
CA LEU A 326 -10.03 -2.59 -3.61
C LEU A 326 -10.36 -3.17 -2.21
N GLY A 327 -9.34 -3.68 -1.52
CA GLY A 327 -9.45 -4.26 -0.20
C GLY A 327 -10.15 -5.61 -0.21
N PHE A 328 -9.93 -6.40 -1.25
CA PHE A 328 -10.35 -7.80 -1.32
C PHE A 328 -9.31 -8.69 -2.04
N PRO A 329 -8.24 -9.12 -1.34
CA PRO A 329 -7.15 -9.88 -1.93
C PRO A 329 -7.56 -11.35 -2.15
N GLN A 330 -8.34 -11.61 -3.21
CA GLN A 330 -9.03 -12.87 -3.46
C GLN A 330 -8.11 -14.11 -3.39
N LYS A 331 -7.03 -14.14 -4.17
CA LYS A 331 -6.07 -15.27 -4.19
C LYS A 331 -5.38 -15.48 -2.83
N ASN A 332 -5.12 -14.40 -2.08
CA ASN A 332 -4.57 -14.51 -0.72
C ASN A 332 -5.60 -15.11 0.25
N ILE A 333 -6.87 -14.72 0.14
CA ILE A 333 -7.96 -15.30 0.93
C ILE A 333 -8.08 -16.81 0.62
N GLU A 334 -8.09 -17.20 -0.65
CA GLU A 334 -8.10 -18.62 -1.05
C GLU A 334 -6.92 -19.38 -0.46
N ARG A 335 -5.71 -18.82 -0.54
CA ARG A 335 -4.50 -19.44 0.02
C ARG A 335 -4.60 -19.61 1.54
N ILE A 336 -5.15 -18.62 2.25
CA ILE A 336 -5.36 -18.69 3.71
C ILE A 336 -6.38 -19.79 4.04
N ILE A 337 -7.52 -19.82 3.33
CA ILE A 337 -8.56 -20.84 3.52
C ILE A 337 -7.98 -22.24 3.28
N ASN A 338 -7.29 -22.46 2.16
CA ASN A 338 -6.67 -23.75 1.84
C ASN A 338 -5.65 -24.17 2.91
N LYS A 339 -4.77 -23.24 3.32
CA LYS A 339 -3.77 -23.51 4.36
C LYS A 339 -4.42 -23.91 5.69
N ARG A 340 -5.50 -23.23 6.10
CA ARG A 340 -6.19 -23.54 7.35
C ARG A 340 -7.00 -24.83 7.26
N ALA A 341 -7.71 -25.07 6.16
CA ALA A 341 -8.42 -26.32 5.93
C ALA A 341 -7.46 -27.52 5.97
N ARG A 342 -6.28 -27.41 5.34
CA ARG A 342 -5.25 -28.46 5.41
C ARG A 342 -4.73 -28.69 6.83
N SER A 343 -4.57 -27.63 7.62
CA SER A 343 -4.19 -27.75 9.05
C SER A 343 -5.25 -28.51 9.86
N VAL A 344 -6.53 -28.19 9.66
CA VAL A 344 -7.64 -28.89 10.35
C VAL A 344 -7.76 -30.33 9.86
N ALA A 345 -7.57 -30.58 8.57
CA ALA A 345 -7.54 -31.94 8.02
C ALA A 345 -6.43 -32.79 8.66
N LEU A 346 -5.24 -32.22 8.85
CA LEU A 346 -4.12 -32.87 9.56
C LEU A 346 -4.42 -33.16 11.03
N GLU A 347 -5.28 -32.36 11.69
CA GLU A 347 -5.69 -32.59 13.08
C GLU A 347 -6.76 -33.69 13.19
N ASN A 348 -7.49 -33.98 12.11
CA ASN A 348 -8.54 -34.99 12.04
C ASN A 348 -8.04 -36.39 11.60
N LEU A 349 -6.86 -36.47 10.98
CA LEU A 349 -6.21 -37.70 10.51
C LEU A 349 -5.18 -38.18 11.52
#